data_AF-A0A967SLR7-F1
#
_entry.id   AF-A0A967SLR7-F1
#
_cell.length_a   1.000
_cell.length_b   1.000
_cell.length_c   1.000
_cell.angle_alpha   90.00
_cell.angle_beta   90.00
_cell.angle_gamma   90.00
#
_symmetry.space_group_name_H-M   'P 1'
#
loop_
_entity.id
_entity.type
_entity.pdbx_description
1 polymer ?
#
loop_
_entity_poly.entity_id
_entity_poly.type
_entity_poly.pdbx_seq_one_letter_code
_entity_poly.pdbx_strand_id
1 'polypeptide(L)'
;TLDRSVLPDVDQGSFRVRVELPKGTPLEQTDEVVSRLESLFLEGDAVEVVFSQVGQQVAVAGMDEEETGLHTATLEVRLREGASTDGVLEAIRPRLGEFPPGAIAVSTGQATAL
;
A
#
# COMPACT_ATOMS: atom_id res chain seq x y z
N THR A 1 7.68 6.16 37.15
CA THR A 1 6.66 6.33 36.08
C THR A 1 6.93 5.26 35.07
N LEU A 2 6.04 4.29 34.91
CA LEU A 2 6.27 3.18 33.99
C LEU A 2 6.16 3.72 32.56
N ASP A 3 7.27 3.73 31.83
CA ASP A 3 7.31 4.07 30.41
C ASP A 3 6.25 3.26 29.68
N ARG A 4 5.30 3.98 29.09
CA ARG A 4 4.18 3.44 28.33
C ARG A 4 4.79 2.67 27.16
N SER A 5 4.78 1.34 27.25
CA SER A 5 5.25 0.41 26.25
C SER A 5 4.72 0.82 24.87
N VAL A 6 5.55 1.52 24.10
CA VAL A 6 5.42 1.54 22.65
C VAL A 6 5.66 0.10 22.23
N LEU A 7 4.65 -0.52 21.60
CA LEU A 7 4.89 -1.81 20.97
C LEU A 7 6.05 -1.60 19.99
N PRO A 8 7.09 -2.45 19.99
CA PRO A 8 8.14 -2.34 18.99
C PRO A 8 7.50 -2.45 17.60
N ASP A 9 8.00 -1.71 16.62
CA ASP A 9 7.65 -1.91 15.22
C ASP A 9 8.06 -3.33 14.83
N VAL A 10 7.13 -4.27 14.97
CA VAL A 10 7.32 -5.65 14.51
C VAL A 10 7.08 -5.63 13.01
N ASP A 11 8.04 -6.14 12.25
CA ASP A 11 7.83 -6.40 10.83
C ASP A 11 6.70 -7.43 10.70
N GLN A 12 5.54 -6.97 10.25
CA GLN A 12 4.35 -7.82 10.08
C GLN A 12 4.39 -8.60 8.76
N GLY A 13 5.46 -8.45 7.97
CA GLY A 13 5.58 -9.05 6.65
C GLY A 13 4.54 -8.49 5.67
N SER A 14 4.05 -7.28 5.91
CA SER A 14 3.09 -6.63 5.03
C SER A 14 3.17 -5.10 5.09
N PHE A 15 2.78 -4.48 3.99
CA PHE A 15 2.66 -3.03 3.90
C PHE A 15 1.48 -2.65 3.01
N ARG A 16 0.97 -1.44 3.24
CA ARG A 16 -0.10 -0.85 2.45
C ARG A 16 0.46 0.23 1.54
N VAL A 17 -0.04 0.28 0.32
CA VAL A 17 0.25 1.31 -0.66
C VAL A 17 -1.06 2.01 -1.00
N ARG A 18 -1.10 3.33 -0.89
CA ARG A 18 -2.21 4.15 -1.34
C ARG A 18 -1.79 4.88 -2.59
N VAL A 19 -2.66 4.87 -3.59
CA VAL A 19 -2.51 5.59 -4.84
C VAL A 19 -3.57 6.68 -4.89
N GLU A 20 -3.15 7.92 -5.12
CA GLU A 20 -4.02 9.07 -5.32
C GLU A 20 -3.60 9.82 -6.58
N LEU A 21 -4.40 9.71 -7.64
CA LEU A 21 -4.19 10.39 -8.90
C LEU A 21 -4.95 11.72 -8.94
N PRO A 22 -4.64 12.63 -9.88
CA PRO A 22 -5.37 13.88 -10.01
C PRO A 22 -6.89 13.67 -10.11
N LYS A 23 -7.67 14.50 -9.42
CA LYS A 23 -9.15 14.48 -9.51
C LYS A 23 -9.59 14.58 -10.97
N GLY A 24 -10.50 13.71 -11.37
CA GLY A 24 -10.96 13.57 -12.76
C GLY A 24 -10.23 12.51 -13.57
N THR A 25 -9.23 11.83 -13.00
CA THR A 25 -8.65 10.61 -13.58
C THR A 25 -9.74 9.53 -13.65
N PRO A 26 -10.00 8.94 -14.84
CA PRO A 26 -10.99 7.90 -14.99
C PRO A 26 -10.49 6.59 -14.38
N LEU A 27 -11.43 5.71 -14.01
CA LEU A 27 -11.14 4.47 -13.29
C LEU A 27 -10.14 3.59 -14.04
N GLU A 28 -10.26 3.53 -15.36
CA GLU A 28 -9.41 2.72 -16.24
C GLU A 28 -7.95 3.17 -16.18
N GLN A 29 -7.69 4.48 -16.11
CA GLN A 29 -6.33 4.99 -15.95
C GLN A 29 -5.77 4.70 -14.56
N THR A 30 -6.60 4.77 -13.52
CA THR A 30 -6.20 4.36 -12.17
C THR A 30 -5.87 2.87 -12.13
N ASP A 31 -6.68 2.03 -12.78
CA ASP A 31 -6.48 0.59 -12.87
C ASP A 31 -5.19 0.21 -13.62
N GLU A 32 -4.86 0.94 -14.70
CA GLU A 32 -3.58 0.77 -15.42
C GLU A 32 -2.37 1.07 -14.53
N VAL A 33 -2.43 2.14 -13.75
CA VAL A 33 -1.36 2.51 -12.79
C VAL A 33 -1.21 1.44 -11.71
N VAL A 34 -2.33 0.96 -11.17
CA VAL A 34 -2.36 -0.10 -10.14
C VAL A 34 -1.81 -1.41 -10.70
N SER A 35 -2.23 -1.83 -11.89
CA SER A 35 -1.74 -3.03 -12.56
C SER A 35 -0.23 -3.02 -12.78
N ARG A 36 0.33 -1.84 -13.10
CA ARG A 36 1.78 -1.66 -13.23
C ARG A 36 2.48 -1.77 -11.88
N LEU A 37 1.89 -1.26 -10.80
CA LEU A 37 2.40 -1.41 -9.44
C LEU A 37 2.36 -2.87 -8.98
N GLU A 38 1.25 -3.58 -9.22
CA GLU A 38 1.13 -5.00 -8.90
C GLU A 38 2.20 -5.83 -9.60
N SER A 39 2.40 -5.58 -10.90
CA SER A 39 3.44 -6.23 -11.69
C SER A 39 4.83 -5.95 -11.12
N LEU A 40 5.11 -4.69 -10.73
CA LEU A 40 6.37 -4.31 -10.10
C LEU A 40 6.61 -5.06 -8.78
N PHE A 41 5.58 -5.22 -7.94
CA PHE A 41 5.70 -5.96 -6.69
C PHE A 41 5.93 -7.46 -6.94
N LEU A 42 5.21 -8.03 -7.90
CA LEU A 42 5.27 -9.46 -8.25
C LEU A 42 6.53 -9.83 -9.06
N GLU A 43 7.25 -8.87 -9.64
CA GLU A 43 8.58 -9.09 -10.25
C GLU A 43 9.61 -9.58 -9.22
N GLY A 44 9.43 -9.28 -7.93
CA GLY A 44 10.34 -9.69 -6.86
C GLY A 44 9.92 -11.00 -6.16
N ASP A 45 10.87 -11.89 -5.89
CA ASP A 45 10.61 -13.15 -5.16
C ASP A 45 10.13 -12.96 -3.71
N ALA A 46 10.33 -11.76 -3.14
CA ALA A 46 9.98 -11.46 -1.75
C ALA A 46 8.47 -11.29 -1.50
N VAL A 47 7.68 -10.99 -2.54
CA VAL A 47 6.24 -10.77 -2.43
C VAL A 47 5.50 -12.10 -2.57
N GLU A 48 4.60 -12.38 -1.64
CA GLU A 48 3.73 -13.56 -1.66
C GLU A 48 2.44 -13.26 -2.43
N VAL A 49 1.76 -12.17 -2.06
CA VAL A 49 0.47 -11.79 -2.63
C VAL A 49 0.28 -10.27 -2.59
N VAL A 50 -0.43 -9.75 -3.58
CA VAL A 50 -0.86 -8.35 -3.65
C VAL A 50 -2.38 -8.34 -3.78
N PHE A 51 -3.05 -7.61 -2.90
CA PHE A 51 -4.48 -7.33 -2.97
C PHE A 51 -4.69 -5.88 -3.34
N SER A 52 -5.28 -5.59 -4.49
CA SER A 52 -5.59 -4.23 -4.93
C SER A 52 -7.09 -3.93 -4.88
N GLN A 53 -7.40 -2.68 -4.58
CA GLN A 53 -8.74 -2.13 -4.56
C GLN A 53 -8.71 -0.78 -5.27
N VAL A 54 -9.33 -0.71 -6.46
CA VAL A 54 -9.31 0.49 -7.31
C VAL A 54 -10.66 1.20 -7.26
N GLY A 55 -10.63 2.51 -7.08
CA GLY A 55 -11.80 3.37 -7.11
C GLY A 55 -12.37 3.70 -5.73
N GLN A 56 -13.69 3.85 -5.69
CA GLN A 56 -14.41 4.26 -4.50
C GLN A 56 -14.60 3.09 -3.52
N GLN A 57 -14.20 3.28 -2.28
CA GLN A 57 -14.55 2.43 -1.15
C GLN A 57 -15.76 3.05 -0.44
N VAL A 58 -16.84 2.30 -0.33
CA VAL A 58 -17.94 2.66 0.56
C VAL A 58 -17.45 2.34 1.97
N ALA A 59 -17.12 3.37 2.75
CA ALA A 59 -16.74 3.22 4.15
C ALA A 59 -17.83 2.41 4.87
N VAL A 60 -17.48 1.19 5.31
CA VAL A 60 -18.34 0.41 6.19
C VAL A 60 -18.22 1.06 7.57
N ALA A 61 -19.26 1.81 7.94
CA ALA A 61 -19.51 2.43 9.25
C ALA A 61 -18.29 2.49 10.20
N GLY A 62 -17.44 3.52 10.03
CA GLY A 62 -16.49 3.96 11.06
C GLY A 62 -15.03 3.56 10.92
N MET A 63 -14.60 2.97 9.80
CA MET A 63 -13.19 2.54 9.62
C MET A 63 -12.38 3.36 8.60
N ASP A 64 -13.02 4.10 7.69
CA ASP A 64 -12.33 4.89 6.66
C ASP A 64 -12.98 6.27 6.52
N GLU A 65 -12.29 7.31 7.00
CA GLU A 65 -12.69 8.73 6.86
C GLU A 65 -12.13 9.38 5.58
N GLU A 66 -11.35 8.65 4.78
CA GLU A 66 -10.72 9.20 3.57
C GLU A 66 -11.69 9.22 2.38
N GLU A 67 -11.76 10.37 1.70
CA GLU A 67 -12.52 10.55 0.47
C GLU A 67 -11.92 9.69 -0.65
N THR A 68 -12.41 8.46 -0.81
CA THR A 68 -12.05 7.60 -1.95
C THR A 68 -12.93 7.93 -3.16
N GLY A 69 -12.35 7.82 -4.36
CA GLY A 69 -13.03 8.07 -5.63
C GLY A 69 -12.38 7.31 -6.79
N LEU A 70 -12.84 7.53 -8.02
CA LEU A 70 -12.31 6.81 -9.20
C LEU A 70 -10.80 7.00 -9.43
N HIS A 71 -10.22 8.05 -8.85
CA HIS A 71 -8.81 8.41 -8.93
C HIS A 71 -7.96 7.85 -7.79
N THR A 72 -8.55 7.06 -6.87
CA THR A 72 -7.86 6.49 -5.72
C THR A 72 -7.78 4.98 -5.81
N ALA A 73 -6.74 4.38 -5.24
CA ALA A 73 -6.64 2.94 -5.04
C ALA A 73 -5.84 2.60 -3.78
N THR A 74 -6.09 1.41 -3.24
CA THR A 74 -5.34 0.85 -2.12
C THR A 74 -4.80 -0.52 -2.52
N LEU A 75 -3.53 -0.77 -2.22
CA LEU A 75 -2.91 -2.09 -2.37
C LEU A 75 -2.40 -2.57 -1.02
N GLU A 76 -2.66 -3.82 -0.69
CA GLU A 76 -2.09 -4.52 0.45
C GLU A 76 -1.12 -5.58 -0.07
N VAL A 77 0.16 -5.40 0.26
CA VAL A 77 1.23 -6.29 -0.18
C VAL A 77 1.66 -7.13 1.01
N ARG A 78 1.63 -8.45 0.83
CA ARG A 78 2.11 -9.42 1.81
C ARG A 78 3.37 -10.08 1.30
N LEU A 79 4.36 -10.17 2.18
CA LEU A 79 5.67 -10.71 1.93
C LEU A 79 5.75 -12.17 2.36
N ARG A 80 6.64 -12.92 1.71
CA ARG A 80 6.96 -14.29 2.10
C ARG A 80 7.68 -14.31 3.46
N GLU A 81 7.57 -15.44 4.16
CA GLU A 81 8.33 -15.66 5.40
C GLU A 81 9.83 -15.44 5.19
N GLY A 82 10.44 -14.62 6.06
CA GLY A 82 11.86 -14.31 6.02
C GLY A 82 12.25 -13.11 5.15
N ALA A 83 11.31 -12.54 4.39
CA ALA A 83 11.52 -11.24 3.75
C ALA A 83 11.29 -10.10 4.75
N SER A 84 12.13 -9.06 4.69
CA SER A 84 11.96 -7.86 5.51
C SER A 84 11.23 -6.78 4.72
N THR A 85 10.23 -6.17 5.35
CA THR A 85 9.45 -5.08 4.77
C THR A 85 10.34 -3.89 4.42
N ASP A 86 11.22 -3.45 5.32
CA ASP A 86 12.19 -2.38 5.03
C ASP A 86 13.09 -2.71 3.85
N GLY A 87 13.59 -3.95 3.78
CA GLY A 87 14.46 -4.40 2.69
C GLY A 87 13.77 -4.37 1.33
N VAL A 88 12.51 -4.81 1.27
CA VAL A 88 11.70 -4.75 0.05
C VAL A 88 11.40 -3.30 -0.31
N LEU A 89 11.00 -2.47 0.65
CA LEU A 89 10.67 -1.07 0.41
C LEU A 89 11.87 -0.28 -0.12
N GLU A 90 13.06 -0.48 0.44
CA GLU A 90 14.29 0.15 -0.06
C GLU A 90 14.66 -0.33 -1.48
N ALA A 91 14.43 -1.61 -1.79
CA ALA A 91 14.69 -2.14 -3.13
C ALA A 91 13.74 -1.58 -4.20
N ILE A 92 12.46 -1.39 -3.88
CA ILE A 92 11.45 -0.88 -4.82
C ILE A 92 11.42 0.64 -4.91
N ARG A 93 11.94 1.35 -3.90
CA ARG A 93 11.94 2.82 -3.81
C ARG A 93 12.34 3.55 -5.10
N PRO A 94 13.42 3.16 -5.83
CA PRO A 94 13.77 3.81 -7.09
C PRO A 94 12.70 3.60 -8.18
N ARG A 95 12.02 2.46 -8.18
CA ARG A 95 10.96 2.10 -9.15
C ARG A 95 9.66 2.84 -8.85
N LEU A 96 9.35 3.05 -7.57
CA LEU A 96 8.23 3.91 -7.14
C LEU A 96 8.42 5.37 -7.58
N GLY A 97 9.67 5.83 -7.71
CA GLY A 97 9.99 7.15 -8.25
C GLY A 97 9.66 7.34 -9.74
N GLU A 98 9.31 6.28 -10.48
CA GLU A 98 8.84 6.38 -11.87
C GLU A 98 7.39 6.89 -11.98
N PHE A 99 6.66 6.93 -10.85
CA PHE A 99 5.27 7.38 -10.77
C PHE A 99 5.17 8.87 -10.39
N PRO A 100 4.01 9.52 -10.60
CA PRO A 100 3.86 10.94 -10.31
C PRO A 100 4.19 11.26 -8.85
N PRO A 101 4.92 12.36 -8.57
CA PRO A 101 5.29 12.70 -7.20
C PRO A 101 4.05 12.98 -6.36
N GLY A 102 3.97 12.37 -5.18
CA GLY A 102 2.84 12.49 -4.27
C GLY A 102 1.64 11.60 -4.62
N ALA A 103 1.67 10.89 -5.74
CA ALA A 103 0.58 9.97 -6.10
C ALA A 103 0.64 8.64 -5.36
N ILE A 104 1.77 8.29 -4.76
CA ILE A 104 1.95 7.02 -4.04
C ILE A 104 2.37 7.32 -2.61
N ALA A 105 1.63 6.77 -1.66
CA ALA A 105 1.97 6.76 -0.24
C ALA A 105 2.11 5.32 0.24
N VAL A 106 3.17 5.03 1.00
CA VAL A 106 3.42 3.70 1.55
C VAL A 106 3.33 3.78 3.07
N SER A 107 2.66 2.81 3.69
CA SER A 107 2.50 2.71 5.13
C SER A 107 2.82 1.29 5.62
N THR A 108 3.70 1.21 6.60
CA THR A 108 4.07 -0.02 7.32
C THR A 108 3.47 0.05 8.72
N GLY A 109 2.82 -1.02 9.20
CA GLY A 109 2.40 -1.07 10.61
C GLY A 109 0.90 -1.05 10.90
N GLN A 110 0.05 -1.64 10.04
CA GLN A 110 -1.32 -1.93 10.46
C GLN A 110 -1.29 -3.20 11.32
N ALA A 111 -1.26 -3.03 12.65
CA ALA A 111 -1.64 -4.09 13.56
C ALA A 111 -3.01 -4.63 13.13
N THR A 112 -3.07 -5.85 12.60
CA THR A 112 -4.35 -6.56 12.57
C THR A 112 -4.73 -6.82 14.02
N ALA A 113 -5.49 -5.90 14.61
CA ALA A 113 -6.17 -6.14 15.88
C ALA A 113 -7.19 -7.25 15.61
N LEU A 114 -6.86 -8.48 16.02
CA LEU A 114 -7.82 -9.56 16.24
C LEU A 114 -8.25 -9.56 17.70
#